data_AF-A0A7S1EJ19-F1
#
_entry.id   AF-A0A7S1EJ19-F1
#
_cell.length_a   1.000
_cell.length_b   1.000
_cell.length_c   1.000
_cell.angle_alpha   90.00
_cell.angle_beta   90.00
_cell.angle_gamma   90.00
#
_symmetry.space_group_name_H-M   'P 1'
#
loop_
_entity.id
_entity.type
_entity.pdbx_description
1 polymer ?
#
loop_
_entity_poly.entity_id
_entity_poly.type
_entity_poly.pdbx_seq_one_letter_code
_entity_poly.pdbx_strand_id
1 'polypeptide(L)'
;LSRRLRKAVLDLAAQADFAKRLVNSGRLSLPTEHLESPLSTPDDAPWAHGPAPGWPAPDAPLEEGRWLLQTIAGRFVLLACGWPVELPGLRCLTLPADSLAAQRYGLAPGSVVLLRPDAIVAARWHR
;
A
#
# COMPACT_ATOMS: atom_id res chain seq x y z
N LEU A 1 -18.70 28.11 -13.20
CA LEU A 1 -18.48 28.51 -11.79
C LEU A 1 -17.39 27.67 -11.10
N SER A 2 -17.48 26.33 -11.14
CA SER A 2 -16.55 25.43 -10.41
C SER A 2 -15.05 25.59 -10.77
N ARG A 3 -14.71 25.84 -12.04
CA ARG A 3 -13.30 26.07 -12.46
C ARG A 3 -12.67 27.32 -11.83
N ARG A 4 -13.43 28.42 -11.68
CA ARG A 4 -12.96 29.66 -11.05
C ARG A 4 -12.76 29.48 -9.54
N LEU A 5 -13.71 28.78 -8.89
CA LEU A 5 -13.60 28.44 -7.46
C LEU A 5 -12.41 27.51 -7.19
N ARG A 6 -12.23 26.46 -8.00
CA ARG A 6 -11.08 25.55 -7.91
C ARG A 6 -9.75 26.31 -8.03
N LYS A 7 -9.64 27.20 -9.02
CA LYS A 7 -8.43 28.01 -9.20
C LYS A 7 -8.17 28.91 -7.99
N ALA A 8 -9.19 29.61 -7.50
CA ALA A 8 -9.06 30.45 -6.30
C ALA A 8 -8.60 29.66 -5.07
N VAL A 9 -9.13 28.46 -4.85
CA VAL A 9 -8.72 27.58 -3.73
C VAL A 9 -7.27 27.11 -3.88
N LEU A 10 -6.84 26.74 -5.10
CA LEU A 10 -5.45 26.35 -5.36
C LEU A 10 -4.48 27.52 -5.17
N ASP A 11 -4.82 28.70 -5.68
CA ASP A 11 -4.00 29.92 -5.54
C ASP A 11 -3.90 30.34 -4.06
N LEU A 12 -4.95 30.15 -3.27
CA LEU A 12 -4.97 30.41 -1.82
C LEU A 12 -4.19 29.37 -1.01
N ALA A 13 -4.27 28.08 -1.37
CA ALA A 13 -3.52 27.02 -0.70
C ALA A 13 -1.99 27.17 -0.83
N ALA A 14 -1.52 27.86 -1.87
CA ALA A 14 -0.10 28.20 -2.01
C ALA A 14 0.37 29.23 -0.96
N GLN A 15 -0.53 30.04 -0.43
CA GLN A 15 -0.20 31.20 0.41
C GLN A 15 -0.67 31.05 1.86
N ALA A 16 -1.65 30.19 2.14
CA ALA A 16 -2.24 30.04 3.46
C ALA A 16 -2.41 28.56 3.85
N ASP A 17 -1.84 28.18 5.01
CA ASP A 17 -1.84 26.79 5.47
C ASP A 17 -3.25 26.21 5.68
N PHE A 18 -4.23 27.03 6.10
CA PHE A 18 -5.60 26.57 6.29
C PHE A 18 -6.26 26.10 4.98
N ALA A 19 -5.90 26.72 3.86
CA ALA A 19 -6.48 26.42 2.55
C ALA A 19 -5.90 25.13 1.92
N LYS A 20 -4.74 24.65 2.39
CA LYS A 20 -4.19 23.34 1.99
C LYS A 20 -5.15 22.19 2.30
N ARG A 21 -5.88 22.27 3.42
CA ARG A 21 -6.93 21.30 3.80
C ARG A 21 -8.16 21.33 2.90
N LEU A 22 -8.42 22.43 2.19
CA LEU A 22 -9.54 22.51 1.24
C LEU A 22 -9.22 21.82 -0.09
N VAL A 23 -7.92 21.73 -0.43
CA VAL A 23 -7.43 20.99 -1.61
C VAL A 23 -7.31 19.50 -1.29
N ASN A 24 -6.78 19.20 -0.11
CA ASN A 24 -6.63 17.85 0.41
C ASN A 24 -7.32 17.78 1.76
N SER A 25 -8.63 17.52 1.77
CA SER A 25 -9.39 17.29 3.00
C SER A 25 -8.97 16.02 3.76
N GLY A 26 -8.00 15.29 3.21
CA GLY A 26 -7.60 13.97 3.65
C GLY A 26 -8.56 12.91 3.14
N ARG A 27 -8.48 11.71 3.71
CA ARG A 27 -9.49 10.68 3.48
C ARG A 27 -10.69 11.01 4.37
N LEU A 28 -11.84 11.33 3.77
CA LEU A 28 -13.11 11.53 4.49
C LEU A 28 -13.67 10.22 5.07
N SER A 29 -13.06 9.10 4.71
CA SER A 29 -13.34 7.76 5.22
C SER A 29 -12.01 7.07 5.51
N LEU A 30 -11.86 6.50 6.71
CA LEU A 30 -10.73 5.61 6.98
C LEU A 30 -10.98 4.27 6.28
N PRO A 31 -9.94 3.63 5.73
CA PRO A 31 -10.05 2.24 5.30
C PRO A 31 -10.50 1.36 6.47
N THR A 32 -11.42 0.44 6.24
CA THR A 32 -11.85 -0.51 7.26
C THR A 32 -10.81 -1.62 7.40
N GLU A 33 -10.39 -1.90 8.63
CA GLU A 33 -9.53 -3.03 8.94
C GLU A 33 -10.37 -4.32 8.99
N HIS A 34 -9.86 -5.40 8.39
CA HIS A 34 -10.51 -6.71 8.36
C HIS A 34 -9.79 -7.70 9.28
N LEU A 35 -9.68 -7.34 10.56
CA LEU A 35 -8.90 -8.08 11.56
C LEU A 35 -9.43 -9.51 11.80
N GLU A 36 -10.75 -9.72 11.72
CA GLU A 36 -11.39 -11.02 11.97
C GLU A 36 -11.66 -11.83 10.69
N SER A 37 -11.15 -11.39 9.54
CA SER A 37 -11.37 -12.10 8.28
C SER A 37 -10.64 -13.45 8.29
N PRO A 38 -11.29 -14.57 7.92
CA PRO A 38 -10.63 -15.88 7.83
C PRO A 38 -9.56 -15.95 6.72
N LEU A 39 -9.55 -14.96 5.81
CA LEU A 39 -8.51 -14.79 4.79
C LEU A 39 -7.26 -14.05 5.30
N SER A 40 -7.24 -13.68 6.58
CA SER A 40 -6.09 -13.05 7.24
C SER A 40 -5.38 -14.10 8.10
N THR A 41 -4.12 -14.40 7.81
CA THR A 41 -3.31 -15.31 8.62
C THR A 41 -2.54 -14.48 9.64
N PRO A 42 -2.66 -14.74 10.95
CA PRO A 42 -1.87 -14.04 11.97
C PRO A 42 -0.37 -14.22 11.74
N ASP A 43 0.41 -13.24 12.17
CA ASP A 43 1.87 -13.34 12.12
C ASP A 43 2.37 -14.47 13.02
N ASP A 44 3.36 -15.22 12.54
CA ASP A 44 4.07 -16.26 13.27
C ASP A 44 5.39 -15.76 13.90
N ALA A 45 5.79 -14.53 13.58
CA ALA A 45 7.01 -13.86 14.04
C ALA A 45 6.76 -12.37 14.32
N PRO A 46 7.58 -11.71 15.17
CA PRO A 46 7.44 -10.27 15.42
C PRO A 46 7.88 -9.43 14.21
N TRP A 47 7.11 -8.38 13.91
CA TRP A 47 7.40 -7.40 12.86
C TRP A 47 7.71 -6.04 13.46
N ALA A 48 8.76 -5.37 12.97
CA ALA A 48 9.15 -4.05 13.49
C ALA A 48 8.16 -2.94 13.10
N HIS A 49 7.60 -3.01 11.89
CA HIS A 49 6.63 -2.06 11.35
C HIS A 49 5.93 -2.64 10.11
N GLY A 50 5.07 -1.84 9.47
CA GLY A 50 4.31 -2.24 8.28
C GLY A 50 2.89 -2.72 8.61
N PRO A 51 2.03 -2.82 7.59
CA PRO A 51 0.63 -3.22 7.74
C PRO A 51 0.53 -4.68 8.20
N ALA A 52 -0.22 -4.90 9.28
CA ALA A 52 -0.50 -6.25 9.78
C ALA A 52 -1.51 -6.99 8.89
N PRO A 53 -1.62 -8.33 8.98
CA PRO A 53 -2.72 -9.07 8.36
C PRO A 53 -4.08 -8.45 8.70
N GLY A 54 -4.95 -8.31 7.69
CA GLY A 54 -6.22 -7.61 7.78
C GLY A 54 -6.15 -6.09 7.55
N TRP A 55 -4.96 -5.50 7.48
CA TRP A 55 -4.80 -4.07 7.20
C TRP A 55 -4.80 -3.76 5.70
N PRO A 56 -5.25 -2.56 5.30
CA PRO A 56 -5.10 -2.08 3.94
C PRO A 56 -3.64 -2.01 3.51
N ALA A 57 -3.39 -2.45 2.28
CA ALA A 57 -2.11 -2.39 1.62
C ALA A 57 -1.73 -0.92 1.36
N PRO A 58 -0.63 -0.39 1.94
CA PRO A 58 -0.17 0.95 1.64
C PRO A 58 0.30 0.99 0.18
N ASP A 59 -0.12 2.03 -0.54
CA ASP A 59 0.39 2.25 -1.90
C ASP A 59 1.86 2.65 -1.86
N ALA A 60 2.57 2.49 -2.97
CA ALA A 60 3.96 2.90 -3.12
C ALA A 60 4.31 3.07 -4.60
N PRO A 61 5.20 4.01 -4.96
CA PRO A 61 5.72 4.08 -6.31
C PRO A 61 6.55 2.82 -6.60
N LEU A 62 6.37 2.29 -7.81
CA LEU A 62 7.20 1.27 -8.44
C LEU A 62 8.04 1.92 -9.54
N GLU A 63 8.82 1.10 -10.25
CA GLU A 63 9.56 1.54 -11.43
C GLU A 63 8.63 2.10 -12.52
N GLU A 64 9.20 2.92 -13.41
CA GLU A 64 8.51 3.47 -14.60
C GLU A 64 7.30 4.37 -14.26
N GLY A 65 7.23 4.90 -13.03
CA GLY A 65 6.16 5.79 -12.60
C GLY A 65 4.82 5.10 -12.29
N ARG A 66 4.81 3.75 -12.21
CA ARG A 66 3.63 2.99 -11.80
C ARG A 66 3.47 3.01 -10.29
N TRP A 67 2.24 2.77 -9.82
CA TRP A 67 1.94 2.63 -8.39
C TRP A 67 1.54 1.20 -8.05
N LEU A 68 1.96 0.73 -6.88
CA LEU A 68 1.77 -0.64 -6.43
C LEU A 68 0.31 -1.07 -6.51
N LEU A 69 -0.62 -0.28 -5.98
CA LEU A 69 -2.05 -0.64 -5.97
C LEU A 69 -2.65 -0.74 -7.38
N GLN A 70 -2.11 -0.03 -8.36
CA GLN A 70 -2.54 -0.17 -9.76
C GLN A 70 -2.18 -1.54 -10.35
N THR A 71 -1.18 -2.22 -9.76
CA THR A 71 -0.74 -3.54 -10.24
C THR A 71 -1.47 -4.70 -9.58
N ILE A 72 -2.21 -4.49 -8.49
CA ILE A 72 -2.82 -5.56 -7.68
C ILE A 72 -4.29 -5.83 -8.03
N ALA A 73 -4.94 -4.90 -8.77
CA ALA A 73 -6.38 -4.89 -8.97
C ALA A 73 -6.99 -6.25 -9.36
N GLY A 74 -7.83 -6.79 -8.45
CA GLY A 74 -8.68 -7.95 -8.70
C GLY A 74 -8.00 -9.32 -8.58
N ARG A 75 -6.78 -9.41 -8.06
CA ARG A 75 -6.06 -10.70 -7.92
C ARG A 75 -5.27 -10.77 -6.61
N PHE A 76 -4.97 -11.99 -6.17
CA PHE A 76 -3.94 -12.20 -5.16
C PHE A 76 -2.56 -11.89 -5.75
N VAL A 77 -1.74 -11.19 -4.98
CA VAL A 77 -0.37 -10.83 -5.38
C VAL A 77 0.59 -11.07 -4.21
N LEU A 78 1.69 -11.76 -4.47
CA LEU A 78 2.80 -11.91 -3.52
C LEU A 78 3.85 -10.84 -3.80
N LEU A 79 4.20 -10.04 -2.80
CA LEU A 79 5.36 -9.15 -2.83
C LEU A 79 6.55 -9.89 -2.21
N ALA A 80 7.68 -9.95 -2.90
CA ALA A 80 8.91 -10.57 -2.42
C ALA A 80 10.05 -9.54 -2.38
N CYS A 81 10.72 -9.39 -1.23
CA CYS A 81 11.69 -8.31 -1.02
C CYS A 81 13.14 -8.78 -1.24
N GLY A 82 13.80 -8.28 -2.29
CA GLY A 82 15.21 -8.57 -2.56
C GLY A 82 15.49 -9.98 -3.10
N TRP A 83 14.46 -10.74 -3.46
CA TRP A 83 14.59 -12.07 -4.07
C TRP A 83 13.38 -12.38 -4.96
N PRO A 84 13.59 -13.04 -6.11
CA PRO A 84 12.50 -13.50 -6.95
C PRO A 84 11.83 -14.74 -6.36
N VAL A 85 10.50 -14.76 -6.40
CA VAL A 85 9.66 -15.91 -6.01
C VAL A 85 8.76 -16.26 -7.18
N GLU A 86 8.68 -17.53 -7.52
CA GLU A 86 7.73 -18.04 -8.50
C GLU A 86 6.82 -19.07 -7.86
N LEU A 87 5.51 -18.84 -7.96
CA LEU A 87 4.49 -19.75 -7.46
C LEU A 87 3.43 -19.94 -8.56
N PRO A 88 3.22 -21.17 -9.04
CA PRO A 88 2.22 -21.43 -10.07
C PRO A 88 0.83 -20.91 -9.67
N GLY A 89 0.21 -20.13 -10.55
CA GLY A 89 -1.13 -19.58 -10.32
C GLY A 89 -1.19 -18.35 -9.41
N LEU A 90 -0.06 -17.90 -8.85
CA LEU A 90 0.03 -16.68 -8.05
C LEU A 90 0.92 -15.66 -8.74
N ARG A 91 0.44 -14.41 -8.82
CA ARG A 91 1.26 -13.32 -9.36
C ARG A 91 2.27 -12.89 -8.29
N CYS A 92 3.55 -12.97 -8.60
CA CYS A 92 4.62 -12.51 -7.72
C CYS A 92 5.25 -11.22 -8.27
N LEU A 93 5.53 -10.27 -7.39
CA LEU A 93 6.26 -9.05 -7.67
C LEU A 93 7.50 -9.00 -6.79
N THR A 94 8.66 -8.95 -7.43
CA THR A 94 9.93 -8.72 -6.74
C THR A 94 10.11 -7.22 -6.52
N LEU A 95 10.29 -6.83 -5.26
CA LEU A 95 10.60 -5.47 -4.85
C LEU A 95 12.10 -5.38 -4.54
N PRO A 96 12.80 -4.33 -5.01
CA PRO A 96 14.13 -4.00 -4.50
C PRO A 96 14.08 -3.78 -2.98
N ALA A 97 15.10 -4.26 -2.26
CA ALA A 97 15.12 -4.21 -0.80
C ALA A 97 15.19 -2.77 -0.23
N ASP A 98 15.75 -1.85 -1.01
CA ASP A 98 15.86 -0.42 -0.72
C ASP A 98 14.67 0.40 -1.26
N SER A 99 13.69 -0.25 -1.89
CA SER A 99 12.52 0.45 -2.43
C SER A 99 11.62 1.02 -1.34
N LEU A 100 10.94 2.13 -1.65
CA LEU A 100 9.94 2.71 -0.75
C LEU A 100 8.77 1.74 -0.48
N ALA A 101 8.47 0.85 -1.42
CA ALA A 101 7.51 -0.23 -1.21
C ALA A 101 8.00 -1.19 -0.13
N ALA A 102 9.23 -1.72 -0.25
CA ALA A 102 9.79 -2.60 0.79
C ALA A 102 9.79 -1.94 2.18
N GLN A 103 10.17 -0.66 2.25
CA GLN A 103 10.14 0.12 3.50
C GLN A 103 8.72 0.28 4.08
N ARG A 104 7.73 0.66 3.26
CA ARG A 104 6.34 0.86 3.72
C ARG A 104 5.71 -0.42 4.28
N TYR A 105 6.12 -1.57 3.74
CA TYR A 105 5.65 -2.87 4.19
C TYR A 105 6.50 -3.48 5.32
N GLY A 106 7.60 -2.83 5.72
CA GLY A 106 8.50 -3.35 6.74
C GLY A 106 9.27 -4.61 6.31
N LEU A 107 9.55 -4.75 5.01
CA LEU A 107 10.16 -5.96 4.46
C LEU A 107 11.68 -5.93 4.51
N ALA A 108 12.27 -6.91 5.19
CA ALA A 108 13.69 -7.24 5.05
C ALA A 108 13.94 -8.09 3.78
N PRO A 109 15.18 -8.15 3.24
CA PRO A 109 15.53 -9.11 2.20
C PRO A 109 15.12 -10.55 2.57
N GLY A 110 14.47 -11.27 1.66
CA GLY A 110 13.94 -12.61 1.91
C GLY A 110 12.50 -12.66 2.43
N SER A 111 11.93 -11.51 2.82
CA SER A 111 10.54 -11.44 3.30
C SER A 111 9.55 -11.47 2.15
N VAL A 112 8.32 -11.90 2.47
CA VAL A 112 7.19 -11.88 1.53
C VAL A 112 5.91 -11.38 2.20
N VAL A 113 5.04 -10.73 1.43
CA VAL A 113 3.69 -10.31 1.83
C VAL A 113 2.69 -10.75 0.78
N LEU A 114 1.61 -11.39 1.20
CA LEU A 114 0.48 -11.76 0.35
C LEU A 114 -0.61 -10.69 0.45
N LEU A 115 -1.01 -10.16 -0.70
CA LEU A 115 -2.11 -9.20 -0.84
C LEU A 115 -3.32 -9.85 -1.48
N ARG A 116 -4.50 -9.48 -0.98
CA ARG A 116 -5.81 -9.88 -1.50
C ARG A 116 -6.25 -9.04 -2.71
N PRO A 117 -7.22 -9.52 -3.50
CA PRO A 117 -7.83 -8.77 -4.61
C PRO A 117 -8.39 -7.39 -4.25
N ASP A 118 -8.76 -7.18 -2.98
CA ASP A 118 -9.31 -5.94 -2.41
C ASP A 118 -8.25 -5.06 -1.75
N ALA A 119 -6.96 -5.31 -2.03
CA ALA A 119 -5.82 -4.58 -1.48
C ALA A 119 -5.73 -4.62 0.05
N ILE A 120 -6.05 -5.77 0.64
CA ILE A 120 -5.82 -6.07 2.06
C ILE A 120 -4.62 -7.01 2.19
N VAL A 121 -3.80 -6.80 3.22
CA VAL A 121 -2.73 -7.73 3.60
C VAL A 121 -3.37 -9.01 4.12
N ALA A 122 -3.18 -10.12 3.40
CA ALA A 122 -3.68 -11.43 3.81
C ALA A 122 -2.73 -12.08 4.81
N ALA A 123 -1.43 -12.03 4.54
CA ALA A 123 -0.42 -12.69 5.35
C ALA A 123 0.96 -12.13 5.03
N ARG A 124 1.92 -12.34 5.92
CA ARG A 124 3.30 -11.88 5.75
C ARG A 124 4.26 -12.82 6.47
N TRP A 125 5.43 -13.01 5.88
CA TRP A 125 6.46 -13.91 6.41
C TRP A 125 7.85 -13.31 6.24
N HIS A 126 8.73 -13.63 7.19
CA HIS A 126 10.16 -13.40 7.10
C HIS A 126 10.87 -14.76 6.99
N ARG A 127 12.07 -14.75 6.41
CA ARG A 127 12.96 -15.91 6.41
C ARG A 127 13.90 -15.87 7.61
#